data_AF-A0A1A9ZPV2-F1
#
_entry.id   AF-A0A1A9ZPV2-F1
#
_cell.length_a   1.000
_cell.length_b   1.000
_cell.length_c   1.000
_cell.angle_alpha   90.00
_cell.angle_beta   90.00
_cell.angle_gamma   90.00
#
_symmetry.space_group_name_H-M   'P 1'
#
loop_
_entity.id
_entity.type
_entity.pdbx_description
1 polymer ?
#
loop_
_entity_poly.entity_id
_entity_poly.type
_entity_poly.pdbx_seq_one_letter_code
_entity_poly.pdbx_strand_id
1 'polypeptide(L)'
;MCQSVSLGQYLEQHEKEGRFLAAIGCGPIVLAAHGIAMTKCVTAYPRCEGLENLKRFYKYVDDTPWMEDVQLLTSPGPGTAIDFSLKISEALVEGSGEILIAVISDILRRAGIEVSVCGLCDSAPTKCSKDVVIKPETSIYRAHKYKYDVVIIPGGLEGAKTMAKNQTLGKYLAQHYKEGRLLAAICCGPLVLAANQIAAGCRLTSYPARKPDLEKIYKYVDDEIIVQDGKLLTSRGPGTAMKFALKICEIVAGNVKASEVAKEILMKDETCCK
;
A
#
# COMPACT_ATOMS: atom_id res chain seq x y z
N MET A 1 10.61 -13.34 -41.30
CA MET A 1 11.19 -14.33 -40.37
C MET A 1 11.53 -13.60 -39.08
N CYS A 2 10.88 -13.94 -37.96
CA CYS A 2 11.23 -13.35 -36.66
C CYS A 2 12.52 -14.05 -36.18
N GLN A 3 13.65 -13.35 -36.15
CA GLN A 3 14.88 -13.93 -35.61
C GLN A 3 14.74 -14.00 -34.09
N SER A 4 14.73 -15.20 -33.52
CA SER A 4 14.79 -15.39 -32.07
C SER A 4 16.20 -15.04 -31.59
N VAL A 5 16.33 -13.97 -30.79
CA VAL A 5 17.58 -13.60 -30.12
C VAL A 5 17.75 -14.53 -28.90
N SER A 6 18.93 -15.11 -28.72
CA SER A 6 19.19 -15.91 -27.52
C SER A 6 19.25 -15.01 -26.27
N LEU A 7 18.95 -15.57 -25.09
CA LEU A 7 19.00 -14.83 -23.83
C LEU A 7 20.37 -14.16 -23.61
N GLY A 8 21.46 -14.87 -23.93
CA GLY A 8 22.82 -14.32 -23.83
C GLY A 8 23.04 -13.10 -24.72
N GLN A 9 22.65 -13.18 -25.99
CA GLN A 9 22.77 -12.07 -26.93
C GLN A 9 21.92 -10.86 -26.50
N TYR A 10 20.74 -11.11 -25.94
CA TYR A 10 19.87 -10.05 -25.41
C TYR A 10 20.52 -9.34 -24.22
N LEU A 11 21.08 -10.09 -23.26
CA LEU A 11 21.72 -9.52 -22.08
C LEU A 11 23.01 -8.76 -22.43
N GLU A 12 23.83 -9.30 -23.34
CA GLU A 12 25.07 -8.67 -23.81
C GLU A 12 24.78 -7.35 -24.54
N GLN A 13 23.72 -7.31 -25.36
CA GLN A 13 23.28 -6.08 -26.01
C GLN A 13 22.87 -5.02 -24.98
N HIS A 14 22.10 -5.40 -23.96
CA HIS A 14 21.65 -4.47 -22.93
C HIS A 14 22.81 -3.92 -22.08
N GLU A 15 23.81 -4.73 -21.77
CA GLU A 15 25.03 -4.29 -21.10
C GLU A 15 25.83 -3.29 -21.97
N LYS A 16 26.03 -3.61 -23.27
CA LYS A 16 26.75 -2.72 -24.21
C LYS A 16 26.05 -1.38 -24.40
N GLU A 17 24.73 -1.37 -24.34
CA GLU A 17 23.91 -0.15 -24.42
C GLU A 17 23.83 0.63 -23.09
N GLY A 18 24.51 0.15 -22.03
CA GLY A 18 24.53 0.80 -20.73
C GLY A 18 23.19 0.79 -20.01
N ARG A 19 22.30 -0.14 -20.37
CA ARG A 19 20.99 -0.30 -19.73
C ARG A 19 21.15 -0.96 -18.37
N PHE A 20 20.23 -0.64 -17.47
CA PHE A 20 20.20 -1.23 -16.14
C PHE A 20 19.76 -2.70 -16.21
N LEU A 21 20.48 -3.59 -15.52
CA LEU A 21 20.16 -5.00 -15.38
C LEU A 21 19.79 -5.31 -13.93
N ALA A 22 18.72 -6.06 -13.73
CA ALA A 22 18.28 -6.52 -12.40
C ALA A 22 18.19 -8.05 -12.37
N ALA A 23 18.78 -8.67 -11.35
CA ALA A 23 18.79 -10.12 -11.19
C ALA A 23 18.48 -10.53 -9.75
N ILE A 24 17.51 -11.44 -9.56
CA ILE A 24 17.00 -11.84 -8.24
C ILE A 24 17.19 -13.35 -8.05
N GLY A 25 17.44 -13.77 -6.81
CA GLY A 25 17.58 -15.17 -6.44
C GLY A 25 18.82 -15.79 -7.08
N CYS A 26 18.62 -16.73 -8.00
CA CYS A 26 19.70 -17.34 -8.80
C CYS A 26 19.98 -16.61 -10.12
N GLY A 27 19.27 -15.52 -10.43
CA GLY A 27 19.48 -14.71 -11.63
C GLY A 27 20.95 -14.28 -11.87
N PRO A 28 21.74 -13.90 -10.85
CA PRO A 28 23.15 -13.55 -11.03
C PRO A 28 24.00 -14.67 -11.64
N ILE A 29 23.63 -15.95 -11.45
CA ILE A 29 24.33 -17.09 -12.07
C ILE A 29 24.07 -17.13 -13.58
N VAL A 30 22.89 -16.71 -14.01
CA VAL A 30 22.55 -16.60 -15.44
C VAL A 30 23.39 -15.50 -16.10
N LEU A 31 23.63 -14.38 -15.39
CA LEU A 31 24.53 -13.32 -15.86
C LEU A 31 25.96 -13.85 -15.99
N ALA A 32 26.45 -14.56 -14.97
CA ALA A 32 27.77 -15.17 -14.96
C ALA A 32 27.99 -16.18 -16.10
N ALA A 33 26.99 -17.02 -16.37
CA ALA A 33 27.03 -18.02 -17.45
C ALA A 33 27.18 -17.39 -18.84
N HIS A 34 26.80 -16.13 -19.00
CA HIS A 34 26.88 -15.38 -20.26
C HIS A 34 27.97 -14.30 -20.25
N GLY A 35 28.81 -14.23 -19.21
CA GLY A 35 29.91 -13.26 -19.13
C GLY A 35 29.47 -11.81 -18.96
N ILE A 36 28.25 -11.57 -18.46
CA ILE A 36 27.66 -10.24 -18.31
C ILE A 36 28.15 -9.60 -17.02
N ALA A 37 28.52 -8.32 -17.00
CA ALA A 37 28.79 -7.54 -15.77
C ALA A 37 29.87 -8.13 -14.82
N MET A 38 30.84 -8.87 -15.36
CA MET A 38 31.82 -9.69 -14.64
C MET A 38 32.78 -8.92 -13.70
N THR A 39 32.71 -7.59 -13.64
CA THR A 39 33.54 -6.76 -12.74
C THR A 39 32.75 -6.16 -11.59
N LYS A 40 31.44 -6.42 -11.52
CA LYS A 40 30.50 -5.77 -10.60
C LYS A 40 30.40 -6.51 -9.27
N CYS A 41 29.94 -5.79 -8.25
CA CYS A 41 29.55 -6.38 -6.98
C CYS A 41 28.18 -7.05 -7.10
N VAL A 42 28.04 -8.26 -6.56
CA VAL A 42 26.78 -9.01 -6.62
C VAL A 42 26.46 -9.73 -5.32
N THR A 43 25.17 -9.96 -5.09
CA THR A 43 24.64 -10.90 -4.10
C THR A 43 23.68 -11.87 -4.81
N ALA A 44 23.55 -13.10 -4.32
CA ALA A 44 22.69 -14.12 -4.91
C ALA A 44 22.19 -15.08 -3.83
N TYR A 45 21.14 -15.86 -4.13
CA TYR A 45 20.58 -16.79 -3.16
C TYR A 45 21.65 -17.81 -2.71
N PRO A 46 21.91 -17.96 -1.39
CA PRO A 46 23.05 -18.76 -0.90
C PRO A 46 23.01 -20.25 -1.25
N ARG A 47 21.85 -20.77 -1.68
CA ARG A 47 21.66 -22.18 -2.04
C ARG A 47 21.56 -22.43 -3.54
N CYS A 48 21.94 -21.48 -4.38
CA CYS A 48 21.97 -21.72 -5.82
C CYS A 48 23.11 -22.66 -6.23
N GLU A 49 22.79 -23.62 -7.09
CA GLU A 49 23.80 -24.40 -7.80
C GLU A 49 24.62 -23.47 -8.71
N GLY A 50 25.95 -23.47 -8.58
CA GLY A 50 26.84 -22.57 -9.32
C GLY A 50 27.25 -21.28 -8.59
N LEU A 51 26.88 -21.11 -7.31
CA LEU A 51 27.30 -19.97 -6.48
C LEU A 51 28.84 -19.84 -6.37
N GLU A 52 29.55 -20.96 -6.24
CA GLU A 52 31.02 -20.97 -6.21
C GLU A 52 31.64 -20.45 -7.51
N ASN A 53 30.97 -20.69 -8.65
CA ASN A 53 31.41 -20.11 -9.93
C ASN A 53 31.14 -18.60 -9.95
N LEU A 54 29.99 -18.14 -9.45
CA LEU A 54 29.70 -16.71 -9.32
C LEU A 54 30.76 -16.00 -8.46
N LYS A 55 31.14 -16.58 -7.31
CA LYS A 55 32.19 -16.05 -6.41
C LYS A 55 33.58 -15.97 -7.04
N ARG A 56 33.87 -16.78 -8.07
CA ARG A 56 35.14 -16.73 -8.81
C ARG A 56 35.23 -15.55 -9.76
N PHE A 57 34.10 -15.12 -10.31
CA PHE A 57 34.07 -14.13 -11.37
C PHE A 57 33.68 -12.74 -10.90
N TYR A 58 32.91 -12.63 -9.81
CA TYR A 58 32.40 -11.34 -9.31
C TYR A 58 32.91 -11.03 -7.92
N LYS A 59 32.82 -9.74 -7.54
CA LYS A 59 32.96 -9.33 -6.15
C LYS A 59 31.68 -9.68 -5.38
N TYR A 60 31.62 -10.91 -4.89
CA TYR A 60 30.45 -11.40 -4.15
C TYR A 60 30.38 -10.76 -2.75
N VAL A 61 29.18 -10.35 -2.36
CA VAL A 61 28.88 -9.80 -1.03
C VAL A 61 27.92 -10.74 -0.32
N ASP A 62 28.42 -11.43 0.72
CA ASP A 62 27.59 -12.29 1.56
C ASP A 62 26.64 -11.45 2.46
N ASP A 63 25.49 -12.01 2.80
CA ASP A 63 24.54 -11.52 3.82
C ASP A 63 24.00 -10.08 3.64
N THR A 64 23.93 -9.58 2.40
CA THR A 64 23.25 -8.31 2.07
C THR A 64 21.88 -8.52 1.41
N PRO A 65 20.84 -7.74 1.78
CA PRO A 65 19.51 -7.81 1.14
C PRO A 65 19.54 -7.34 -0.32
N TRP A 66 20.42 -6.42 -0.70
CA TRP A 66 20.66 -6.11 -2.11
C TRP A 66 22.07 -5.60 -2.31
N MET A 67 22.54 -5.66 -3.56
CA MET A 67 23.78 -5.04 -3.99
C MET A 67 23.53 -4.24 -5.25
N GLU A 68 23.83 -2.96 -5.20
CA GLU A 68 23.81 -2.06 -6.35
C GLU A 68 25.24 -1.64 -6.68
N ASP A 69 25.64 -1.86 -7.93
CA ASP A 69 26.90 -1.41 -8.49
C ASP A 69 26.60 -0.91 -9.91
N VAL A 70 26.93 0.35 -10.20
CA VAL A 70 26.62 1.11 -11.43
C VAL A 70 26.13 0.20 -12.59
N GLN A 71 24.83 0.30 -12.92
CA GLN A 71 24.10 -0.47 -13.97
C GLN A 71 23.68 -1.91 -13.63
N LEU A 72 23.98 -2.43 -12.44
CA LEU A 72 23.57 -3.76 -11.99
C LEU A 72 22.97 -3.74 -10.57
N LEU A 73 21.76 -4.29 -10.44
CA LEU A 73 21.12 -4.58 -9.15
C LEU A 73 20.95 -6.09 -8.96
N THR A 74 21.41 -6.61 -7.83
CA THR A 74 21.24 -8.02 -7.48
C THR A 74 20.63 -8.19 -6.09
N SER A 75 19.86 -9.27 -5.91
CA SER A 75 19.23 -9.59 -4.63
C SER A 75 19.15 -11.11 -4.41
N PRO A 76 19.41 -11.64 -3.19
CA PRO A 76 19.46 -13.08 -2.93
C PRO A 76 18.10 -13.80 -2.89
N GLY A 77 16.99 -13.15 -3.24
CA GLY A 77 15.69 -13.82 -3.33
C GLY A 77 14.50 -12.86 -3.42
N PRO A 78 13.28 -13.37 -3.66
CA PRO A 78 12.06 -12.55 -3.67
C PRO A 78 11.78 -11.89 -2.31
N GLY A 79 12.37 -12.38 -1.21
CA GLY A 79 12.28 -11.76 0.12
C GLY A 79 13.27 -10.63 0.37
N THR A 80 14.13 -10.30 -0.60
CA THR A 80 15.17 -9.26 -0.47
C THR A 80 15.16 -8.23 -1.60
N ALA A 81 14.44 -8.49 -2.70
CA ALA A 81 13.69 -7.39 -3.29
C ALA A 81 12.74 -6.94 -2.18
N ILE A 82 12.65 -5.65 -1.93
CA ILE A 82 11.70 -5.12 -0.97
C ILE A 82 10.30 -5.38 -1.54
N ASP A 83 9.79 -6.60 -1.33
CA ASP A 83 8.39 -6.93 -1.36
C ASP A 83 7.90 -6.67 0.08
N PHE A 84 7.88 -5.39 0.47
CA PHE A 84 6.94 -4.98 1.50
C PHE A 84 5.56 -5.16 0.85
N SER A 85 5.02 -6.38 0.92
CA SER A 85 3.61 -6.63 0.63
C SER A 85 2.83 -5.90 1.73
N LEU A 86 2.60 -4.60 1.47
CA LEU A 86 1.85 -3.71 2.33
C LEU A 86 0.40 -4.08 2.16
N LYS A 87 -0.20 -4.58 3.24
CA LYS A 87 -1.59 -5.02 3.21
C LYS A 87 -2.47 -3.95 3.78
N ILE A 88 -3.51 -3.61 3.03
CA ILE A 88 -4.52 -2.65 3.45
C ILE A 88 -5.89 -3.32 3.47
N SER A 89 -6.62 -3.16 4.57
CA SER A 89 -8.01 -3.63 4.64
C SER A 89 -9.00 -2.48 4.61
N GLU A 90 -10.01 -2.56 3.75
CA GLU A 90 -11.17 -1.66 3.75
C GLU A 90 -12.41 -2.37 4.27
N ALA A 91 -13.23 -1.72 5.08
CA ALA A 91 -14.49 -2.29 5.58
C ALA A 91 -15.69 -1.90 4.70
N LEU A 92 -16.41 -2.88 4.14
CA LEU A 92 -17.59 -2.70 3.28
C LEU A 92 -18.85 -3.26 3.96
N VAL A 93 -19.91 -2.46 3.98
CA VAL A 93 -21.26 -2.85 4.43
C VAL A 93 -22.31 -2.06 3.65
N GLU A 94 -23.58 -2.48 3.71
CA GLU A 94 -24.66 -1.76 3.06
C GLU A 94 -24.68 -0.27 3.45
N GLY A 95 -24.83 0.60 2.44
CA GLY A 95 -24.79 2.05 2.63
C GLY A 95 -23.39 2.65 2.81
N SER A 96 -22.32 1.89 2.58
CA SER A 96 -20.96 2.45 2.45
C SER A 96 -20.84 3.36 1.24
N GLY A 97 -19.91 4.33 1.28
CA GLY A 97 -19.66 5.24 0.17
C GLY A 97 -18.82 4.59 -0.93
N GLU A 98 -19.47 4.08 -1.98
CA GLU A 98 -18.88 3.36 -3.11
C GLU A 98 -17.71 4.10 -3.77
N ILE A 99 -17.83 5.41 -3.98
CA ILE A 99 -16.77 6.21 -4.60
C ILE A 99 -15.52 6.26 -3.73
N LEU A 100 -15.69 6.24 -2.40
CA LEU A 100 -14.56 6.23 -1.47
C LEU A 100 -13.82 4.91 -1.59
N ILE A 101 -14.55 3.79 -1.54
CA ILE A 101 -13.97 2.45 -1.65
C ILE A 101 -13.28 2.28 -3.01
N ALA A 102 -13.97 2.60 -4.11
CA ALA A 102 -13.42 2.43 -5.45
C ALA A 102 -12.16 3.28 -5.69
N VAL A 103 -12.19 4.57 -5.34
CA VAL A 103 -11.06 5.48 -5.54
C VAL A 103 -9.86 5.11 -4.67
N ILE A 104 -10.10 4.79 -3.40
CA ILE A 104 -9.03 4.45 -2.46
C ILE A 104 -8.37 3.13 -2.88
N SER A 105 -9.17 2.10 -3.13
CA SER A 105 -8.66 0.80 -3.58
C SER A 105 -7.90 0.89 -4.91
N ASP A 106 -8.41 1.65 -5.90
CA ASP A 106 -7.76 1.81 -7.21
C ASP A 106 -6.38 2.49 -7.07
N ILE A 107 -6.31 3.63 -6.38
CA ILE A 107 -5.06 4.40 -6.21
C ILE A 107 -4.01 3.60 -5.45
N LEU A 108 -4.40 2.90 -4.38
CA LEU A 108 -3.46 2.08 -3.61
C LEU A 108 -2.95 0.89 -4.44
N ARG A 109 -3.80 0.27 -5.25
CA ARG A 109 -3.37 -0.82 -6.15
C ARG A 109 -2.44 -0.32 -7.25
N ARG A 110 -2.65 0.88 -7.81
CA ARG A 110 -1.69 1.51 -8.75
C ARG A 110 -0.32 1.72 -8.10
N ALA A 111 -0.27 1.97 -6.80
CA ALA A 111 0.97 2.07 -6.06
C ALA A 111 1.68 0.72 -5.81
N GLY A 112 1.11 -0.40 -6.26
CA GLY A 112 1.62 -1.75 -6.01
C GLY A 112 1.27 -2.29 -4.62
N ILE A 113 0.31 -1.67 -3.93
CA ILE A 113 -0.09 -2.07 -2.57
C ILE A 113 -1.19 -3.14 -2.66
N GLU A 114 -1.08 -4.18 -1.83
CA GLU A 114 -2.10 -5.23 -1.74
C GLU A 114 -3.29 -4.72 -0.92
N VAL A 115 -4.41 -4.51 -1.60
CA VAL A 115 -5.66 -4.04 -0.96
C VAL A 115 -6.66 -5.18 -0.89
N SER A 116 -7.15 -5.46 0.32
CA SER A 116 -8.24 -6.37 0.62
C SER A 116 -9.52 -5.62 0.97
N VAL A 117 -10.51 -5.64 0.07
CA VAL A 117 -11.85 -5.10 0.36
C VAL A 117 -12.63 -6.14 1.16
N CYS A 118 -12.87 -5.86 2.44
CA CYS A 118 -13.44 -6.79 3.40
C CYS A 118 -14.89 -6.44 3.72
N GLY A 119 -15.83 -7.34 3.45
CA GLY A 119 -17.20 -7.17 3.92
C GLY A 119 -17.28 -7.29 5.44
N LEU A 120 -18.18 -6.54 6.07
CA LEU A 120 -18.31 -6.53 7.53
C LEU A 120 -18.71 -7.90 8.09
N CYS A 121 -19.53 -8.66 7.37
CA CYS A 121 -20.04 -9.96 7.80
C CYS A 121 -19.48 -11.10 6.94
N ASP A 122 -19.60 -10.97 5.63
CA ASP A 122 -19.26 -12.00 4.64
C ASP A 122 -18.61 -11.37 3.40
N SER A 123 -18.49 -12.15 2.32
CA SER A 123 -18.01 -11.69 1.01
C SER A 123 -19.15 -11.58 -0.02
N ALA A 124 -20.39 -11.41 0.42
CA ALA A 124 -21.54 -11.29 -0.46
C ALA A 124 -21.55 -9.91 -1.15
N PRO A 125 -22.01 -9.82 -2.42
CA PRO A 125 -22.21 -8.54 -3.09
C PRO A 125 -23.06 -7.59 -2.22
N THR A 126 -22.53 -6.40 -1.98
CA THR A 126 -23.09 -5.44 -1.03
C THR A 126 -23.49 -4.17 -1.77
N LYS A 127 -24.74 -3.73 -1.56
CA LYS A 127 -25.28 -2.50 -2.16
C LYS A 127 -24.81 -1.27 -1.38
N CYS A 128 -24.15 -0.34 -2.05
CA CYS A 128 -23.59 0.87 -1.46
C CYS A 128 -24.61 2.02 -1.44
N SER A 129 -24.18 3.22 -1.04
CA SER A 129 -25.05 4.35 -0.72
C SER A 129 -25.83 4.95 -1.90
N LYS A 130 -25.35 4.81 -3.15
CA LYS A 130 -26.08 5.15 -4.39
C LYS A 130 -26.28 3.92 -5.28
N ASP A 131 -26.60 2.79 -4.65
CA ASP A 131 -27.04 1.55 -5.28
C ASP A 131 -25.99 0.81 -6.14
N VAL A 132 -24.75 1.29 -6.21
CA VAL A 132 -23.61 0.52 -6.78
C VAL A 132 -23.37 -0.71 -5.91
N VAL A 133 -23.25 -1.88 -6.55
CA VAL A 133 -22.98 -3.14 -5.86
C VAL A 133 -21.49 -3.46 -5.95
N ILE A 134 -20.83 -3.59 -4.80
CA ILE A 134 -19.42 -3.99 -4.70
C ILE A 134 -19.37 -5.39 -4.08
N LYS A 135 -18.60 -6.28 -4.68
CA LYS A 135 -18.31 -7.61 -4.12
C LYS A 135 -17.02 -7.55 -3.29
N PRO A 136 -17.08 -7.80 -1.97
CA PRO A 136 -15.88 -7.91 -1.15
C PRO A 136 -15.08 -9.17 -1.52
N GLU A 137 -13.76 -9.13 -1.31
CA GLU A 137 -12.85 -10.24 -1.55
C GLU A 137 -12.86 -11.24 -0.39
N THR A 138 -13.08 -10.73 0.83
CA THR A 138 -13.14 -11.52 2.07
C THR A 138 -14.05 -10.84 3.09
N SER A 139 -14.14 -11.38 4.30
CA SER A 139 -14.83 -10.73 5.41
C SER A 139 -13.84 -10.22 6.47
N ILE A 140 -14.21 -9.19 7.23
CA ILE A 140 -13.38 -8.69 8.33
C ILE A 140 -13.11 -9.78 9.39
N TYR A 141 -14.06 -10.71 9.56
CA TYR A 141 -13.91 -11.87 10.45
C TYR A 141 -12.86 -12.88 9.98
N ARG A 142 -12.50 -12.89 8.70
CA ARG A 142 -11.34 -13.65 8.21
C ARG A 142 -10.10 -12.77 8.17
N ALA A 143 -10.28 -11.50 7.81
CA ALA A 143 -9.20 -10.52 7.67
C ALA A 143 -8.46 -10.27 8.99
N HIS A 144 -9.14 -10.18 10.14
CA HIS A 144 -8.50 -9.86 11.42
C HIS A 144 -7.40 -10.85 11.88
N LYS A 145 -7.32 -12.03 11.25
CA LYS A 145 -6.24 -13.00 11.49
C LYS A 145 -4.93 -12.61 10.81
N TYR A 146 -4.98 -11.70 9.84
CA TYR A 146 -3.83 -11.14 9.16
C TYR A 146 -3.43 -9.81 9.79
N LYS A 147 -2.14 -9.49 9.73
CA LYS A 147 -1.61 -8.19 10.14
C LYS A 147 -1.59 -7.29 8.92
N TYR A 148 -2.50 -6.33 8.89
CA TYR A 148 -2.49 -5.25 7.91
C TYR A 148 -1.60 -4.11 8.41
N ASP A 149 -0.97 -3.38 7.51
CA ASP A 149 -0.18 -2.19 7.85
C ASP A 149 -1.08 -0.97 8.03
N VAL A 150 -2.17 -0.94 7.25
CA VAL A 150 -3.21 0.10 7.29
C VAL A 150 -4.59 -0.55 7.35
N VAL A 151 -5.44 -0.05 8.23
CA VAL A 151 -6.89 -0.31 8.16
C VAL A 151 -7.59 0.98 7.79
N ILE A 152 -8.41 0.92 6.75
CA ILE A 152 -9.17 2.04 6.22
C ILE A 152 -10.65 1.86 6.52
N ILE A 153 -11.26 2.90 7.08
CA ILE A 153 -12.68 2.97 7.41
C ILE A 153 -13.33 3.94 6.43
N PRO A 154 -14.08 3.45 5.43
CA PRO A 154 -14.71 4.31 4.46
C PRO A 154 -15.91 5.06 5.07
N GLY A 155 -16.39 6.03 4.31
CA GLY A 155 -17.60 6.77 4.64
C GLY A 155 -18.89 6.10 4.17
N GLY A 156 -19.91 6.92 3.97
CA GLY A 156 -21.30 6.47 3.85
C GLY A 156 -21.94 6.47 5.24
N LEU A 157 -23.01 7.23 5.43
CA LEU A 157 -23.58 7.46 6.76
C LEU A 157 -24.11 6.16 7.38
N GLU A 158 -24.93 5.43 6.63
CA GLU A 158 -25.54 4.19 7.13
C GLU A 158 -24.50 3.07 7.30
N GLY A 159 -23.52 3.00 6.39
CA GLY A 159 -22.39 2.07 6.55
C GLY A 159 -21.56 2.37 7.80
N ALA A 160 -21.21 3.64 8.03
CA ALA A 160 -20.49 4.07 9.23
C ALA A 160 -21.27 3.80 10.52
N LYS A 161 -22.58 4.07 10.56
CA LYS A 161 -23.43 3.73 11.72
C LYS A 161 -23.47 2.22 12.00
N THR A 162 -23.51 1.40 10.95
CA THR A 162 -23.52 -0.06 11.09
C THR A 162 -22.20 -0.57 11.61
N MET A 163 -21.08 -0.09 11.04
CA MET A 163 -19.73 -0.40 11.52
C MET A 163 -19.50 0.05 12.97
N ALA A 164 -19.97 1.25 13.35
CA ALA A 164 -19.82 1.79 14.70
C ALA A 164 -20.46 0.91 15.79
N LYS A 165 -21.52 0.16 15.45
CA LYS A 165 -22.20 -0.77 16.36
C LYS A 165 -21.54 -2.16 16.42
N ASN A 166 -20.62 -2.47 15.50
CA ASN A 166 -19.97 -3.77 15.44
C ASN A 166 -18.80 -3.85 16.44
N GLN A 167 -19.02 -4.55 17.56
CA GLN A 167 -18.03 -4.68 18.63
C GLN A 167 -16.76 -5.42 18.20
N THR A 168 -16.87 -6.39 17.28
CA THR A 168 -15.72 -7.15 16.79
C THR A 168 -14.79 -6.23 15.99
N LEU A 169 -15.37 -5.43 15.09
CA LEU A 169 -14.65 -4.41 14.35
C LEU A 169 -14.02 -3.39 15.31
N GLY A 170 -14.79 -2.88 16.27
CA GLY A 170 -14.30 -1.94 17.29
C GLY A 170 -13.07 -2.45 18.04
N LYS A 171 -13.10 -3.69 18.52
CA LYS A 171 -11.96 -4.35 19.20
C LYS A 171 -10.76 -4.50 18.28
N TYR A 172 -10.99 -4.92 17.03
CA TYR A 172 -9.93 -5.06 16.05
C TYR A 172 -9.24 -3.72 15.75
N LEU A 173 -10.01 -2.66 15.50
CA LEU A 173 -9.49 -1.32 15.24
C LEU A 173 -8.71 -0.75 16.45
N ALA A 174 -9.25 -0.93 17.66
CA ALA A 174 -8.59 -0.47 18.88
C ALA A 174 -7.24 -1.18 19.09
N GLN A 175 -7.20 -2.50 18.87
CA GLN A 175 -5.96 -3.28 18.95
C GLN A 175 -4.96 -2.86 17.86
N HIS A 176 -5.41 -2.69 16.62
CA HIS A 176 -4.56 -2.27 15.51
C HIS A 176 -3.90 -0.91 15.78
N TYR A 177 -4.66 0.05 16.30
CA TYR A 177 -4.13 1.36 16.68
C TYR A 177 -3.15 1.28 17.86
N LYS A 178 -3.46 0.47 18.89
CA LYS A 178 -2.59 0.24 20.05
C LYS A 178 -1.26 -0.40 19.67
N GLU A 179 -1.24 -1.19 18.60
CA GLU A 179 -0.02 -1.76 18.01
C GLU A 179 0.80 -0.75 17.19
N GLY A 180 0.40 0.52 17.17
CA GLY A 180 1.12 1.59 16.47
C GLY A 180 0.98 1.51 14.94
N ARG A 181 -0.04 0.81 14.44
CA ARG A 181 -0.32 0.72 13.00
C ARG A 181 -1.27 1.81 12.55
N LEU A 182 -1.22 2.13 11.25
CA LEU A 182 -1.97 3.23 10.68
C LEU A 182 -3.48 2.89 10.66
N LEU A 183 -4.29 3.76 11.26
CA LEU A 183 -5.72 3.82 11.03
C LEU A 183 -6.05 5.02 10.15
N ALA A 184 -6.78 4.77 9.08
CA ALA A 184 -7.23 5.81 8.18
C ALA A 184 -8.78 5.84 8.14
N ALA A 185 -9.41 7.01 8.28
CA ALA A 185 -10.86 7.13 8.23
C ALA A 185 -11.31 8.36 7.46
N ILE A 186 -12.29 8.20 6.56
CA ILE A 186 -12.75 9.28 5.67
C ILE A 186 -14.25 9.50 5.78
N CYS A 187 -14.68 10.76 5.58
CA CYS A 187 -16.09 11.12 5.52
C CYS A 187 -16.84 10.82 6.83
N CYS A 188 -17.77 9.88 6.85
CA CYS A 188 -18.46 9.45 8.08
C CYS A 188 -17.70 8.36 8.84
N GLY A 189 -16.62 7.79 8.27
CA GLY A 189 -15.81 6.74 8.91
C GLY A 189 -15.31 7.08 10.32
N PRO A 190 -14.91 8.33 10.64
CA PRO A 190 -14.50 8.71 12.01
C PRO A 190 -15.55 8.46 13.09
N LEU A 191 -16.85 8.34 12.76
CA LEU A 191 -17.88 7.94 13.72
C LEU A 191 -17.61 6.55 14.33
N VAL A 192 -17.00 5.64 13.56
CA VAL A 192 -16.64 4.29 14.02
C VAL A 192 -15.56 4.38 15.10
N LEU A 193 -14.59 5.29 14.94
CA LEU A 193 -13.54 5.54 15.93
C LEU A 193 -14.13 6.12 17.22
N ALA A 194 -15.01 7.12 17.08
CA ALA A 194 -15.70 7.79 18.18
C ALA A 194 -16.52 6.81 19.04
N ALA A 195 -17.31 5.95 18.40
CA ALA A 195 -18.13 4.96 19.09
C ALA A 195 -17.30 3.96 19.92
N ASN A 196 -16.02 3.77 19.57
CA ASN A 196 -15.10 2.85 20.23
C ASN A 196 -14.00 3.57 21.03
N GLN A 197 -14.07 4.89 21.21
CA GLN A 197 -13.10 5.72 21.93
C GLN A 197 -11.64 5.54 21.46
N ILE A 198 -11.46 5.28 20.16
CA ILE A 198 -10.14 5.05 19.57
C ILE A 198 -9.48 6.40 19.29
N ALA A 199 -8.23 6.59 19.71
CA ALA A 199 -7.46 7.83 19.48
C ALA A 199 -8.13 9.11 20.05
N ALA A 200 -8.88 9.00 21.15
CA ALA A 200 -9.52 10.14 21.79
C ALA A 200 -8.50 11.25 22.13
N GLY A 201 -8.87 12.50 21.87
CA GLY A 201 -8.00 13.67 22.06
C GLY A 201 -7.05 14.00 20.89
N CYS A 202 -6.87 13.09 19.92
CA CYS A 202 -6.12 13.38 18.69
C CYS A 202 -6.81 14.44 17.82
N ARG A 203 -6.04 15.04 16.92
CA ARG A 203 -6.55 15.87 15.83
C ARG A 203 -7.18 14.99 14.75
N LEU A 204 -8.34 15.40 14.24
CA LEU A 204 -8.95 14.78 13.08
C LEU A 204 -9.86 15.74 12.31
N THR A 205 -10.24 15.34 11.10
CA THR A 205 -11.35 15.93 10.35
C THR A 205 -12.34 14.84 9.93
N SER A 206 -13.50 15.25 9.41
CA SER A 206 -14.53 14.34 8.91
C SER A 206 -15.41 15.03 7.86
N TYR A 207 -16.46 14.32 7.42
CA TYR A 207 -17.57 14.99 6.74
C TYR A 207 -18.13 16.10 7.64
N PRO A 208 -18.30 17.34 7.14
CA PRO A 208 -18.60 18.51 7.99
C PRO A 208 -19.83 18.32 8.89
N ALA A 209 -20.89 17.69 8.36
CA ALA A 209 -22.11 17.46 9.11
C ALA A 209 -21.96 16.50 10.31
N ARG A 210 -20.80 15.84 10.47
CA ARG A 210 -20.46 14.94 11.59
C ARG A 210 -19.59 15.61 12.66
N LYS A 211 -19.18 16.87 12.48
CA LYS A 211 -18.41 17.62 13.48
C LYS A 211 -19.04 17.58 14.90
N PRO A 212 -20.36 17.80 15.08
CA PRO A 212 -20.97 17.78 16.42
C PRO A 212 -20.88 16.43 17.14
N ASP A 213 -20.74 15.34 16.38
CA ASP A 213 -20.59 13.98 16.90
C ASP A 213 -19.15 13.72 17.39
N LEU A 214 -18.17 14.49 16.91
CA LEU A 214 -16.74 14.21 17.03
C LEU A 214 -15.99 15.24 17.89
N GLU A 215 -16.38 16.51 17.85
CA GLU A 215 -15.66 17.60 18.53
C GLU A 215 -15.63 17.47 20.07
N LYS A 216 -16.52 16.66 20.64
CA LYS A 216 -16.53 16.35 22.08
C LYS A 216 -15.45 15.34 22.49
N ILE A 217 -14.92 14.57 21.53
CA ILE A 217 -13.98 13.45 21.76
C ILE A 217 -12.61 13.79 21.18
N TYR A 218 -12.56 14.60 20.12
CA TYR A 218 -11.35 14.89 19.35
C TYR A 218 -11.12 16.38 19.16
N LYS A 219 -9.87 16.76 18.87
CA LYS A 219 -9.51 18.11 18.44
C LYS A 219 -9.88 18.27 16.97
N TYR A 220 -11.11 18.69 16.70
CA TYR A 220 -11.63 18.78 15.33
C TYR A 220 -10.92 19.87 14.52
N VAL A 221 -10.60 19.57 13.26
CA VAL A 221 -9.93 20.47 12.30
C VAL A 221 -10.84 20.74 11.11
N ASP A 222 -11.14 22.02 10.86
CA ASP A 222 -12.14 22.47 9.88
C ASP A 222 -11.55 22.88 8.53
N ASP A 223 -10.30 23.30 8.49
CA ASP A 223 -9.65 23.98 7.37
C ASP A 223 -8.66 23.09 6.60
N GLU A 224 -8.40 21.87 7.10
CA GLU A 224 -7.55 20.88 6.45
C GLU A 224 -8.39 19.76 5.79
N ILE A 225 -8.06 19.41 4.55
CA ILE A 225 -8.72 18.29 3.83
C ILE A 225 -8.16 16.91 4.20
N ILE A 226 -6.95 16.89 4.75
CA ILE A 226 -6.21 15.71 5.23
C ILE A 226 -5.61 16.08 6.56
N VAL A 227 -5.90 15.31 7.60
CA VAL A 227 -5.36 15.53 8.95
C VAL A 227 -4.68 14.25 9.40
N GLN A 228 -3.38 14.35 9.73
CA GLN A 228 -2.61 13.26 10.31
C GLN A 228 -2.17 13.63 11.72
N ASP A 229 -2.48 12.76 12.69
CA ASP A 229 -2.00 12.85 14.07
C ASP A 229 -1.45 11.49 14.50
N GLY A 230 -0.13 11.38 14.52
CA GLY A 230 0.57 10.12 14.75
C GLY A 230 0.17 9.04 13.74
N LYS A 231 -0.52 8.00 14.24
CA LYS A 231 -1.00 6.85 13.46
C LYS A 231 -2.48 6.95 13.07
N LEU A 232 -3.11 8.11 13.26
CA LEU A 232 -4.45 8.40 12.78
C LEU A 232 -4.37 9.32 11.57
N LEU A 233 -4.97 8.91 10.44
CA LEU A 233 -5.13 9.72 9.24
C LEU A 233 -6.62 9.90 8.95
N THR A 234 -7.07 11.14 8.73
CA THR A 234 -8.47 11.42 8.42
C THR A 234 -8.68 12.38 7.26
N SER A 235 -9.84 12.29 6.63
CA SER A 235 -10.23 13.15 5.51
C SER A 235 -11.76 13.36 5.43
N ARG A 236 -12.20 14.32 4.60
CA ARG A 236 -13.53 14.90 4.71
C ARG A 236 -14.63 14.24 3.87
N GLY A 237 -14.37 13.80 2.65
CA GLY A 237 -15.46 13.35 1.77
C GLY A 237 -15.02 12.85 0.40
N PRO A 238 -15.98 12.58 -0.51
CA PRO A 238 -15.68 12.14 -1.87
C PRO A 238 -14.70 13.05 -2.61
N GLY A 239 -14.86 14.37 -2.48
CA GLY A 239 -13.97 15.36 -3.13
C GLY A 239 -12.52 15.36 -2.60
N THR A 240 -12.23 14.67 -1.49
CA THR A 240 -10.89 14.58 -0.90
C THR A 240 -10.31 13.16 -0.96
N ALA A 241 -11.04 12.19 -1.54
CA ALA A 241 -10.69 10.77 -1.53
C ALA A 241 -9.37 10.47 -2.26
N MET A 242 -9.12 11.10 -3.41
CA MET A 242 -7.87 10.89 -4.17
C MET A 242 -6.65 11.36 -3.38
N LYS A 243 -6.70 12.58 -2.81
CA LYS A 243 -5.63 13.13 -1.96
C LYS A 243 -5.42 12.27 -0.70
N PHE A 244 -6.49 11.72 -0.14
CA PHE A 244 -6.41 10.79 1.00
C PHE A 244 -5.71 9.49 0.65
N ALA A 245 -6.08 8.86 -0.47
CA ALA A 245 -5.44 7.63 -0.93
C ALA A 245 -3.96 7.86 -1.28
N LEU A 246 -3.63 8.99 -1.91
CA LEU A 246 -2.25 9.36 -2.20
C LEU A 246 -1.44 9.66 -0.92
N LYS A 247 -2.05 10.25 0.12
CA LYS A 247 -1.37 10.42 1.40
C LYS A 247 -1.08 9.07 2.08
N ILE A 248 -2.00 8.10 1.95
CA ILE A 248 -1.74 6.74 2.44
C ILE A 248 -0.58 6.13 1.64
N CYS A 249 -0.62 6.21 0.31
CA CYS A 249 0.48 5.78 -0.56
C CYS A 249 1.82 6.41 -0.15
N GLU A 250 1.84 7.70 0.13
CA GLU A 250 3.02 8.43 0.59
C GLU A 250 3.58 7.85 1.90
N ILE A 251 2.71 7.61 2.88
CA ILE A 251 3.09 7.08 4.20
C ILE A 251 3.65 5.66 4.09
N VAL A 252 3.11 4.83 3.20
CA VAL A 252 3.43 3.39 3.16
C VAL A 252 4.46 3.03 2.08
N ALA A 253 4.38 3.63 0.90
CA ALA A 253 5.21 3.34 -0.26
C ALA A 253 6.20 4.49 -0.61
N GLY A 254 6.13 5.61 0.12
CA GLY A 254 7.03 6.75 -0.03
C GLY A 254 6.59 7.79 -1.07
N ASN A 255 7.20 8.97 -0.98
CA ASN A 255 6.88 10.14 -1.81
C ASN A 255 7.01 9.87 -3.31
N VAL A 256 8.08 9.16 -3.73
CA VAL A 256 8.34 8.90 -5.16
C VAL A 256 7.19 8.12 -5.78
N LYS A 257 6.76 7.02 -5.13
CA LYS A 257 5.65 6.20 -5.62
C LYS A 257 4.33 6.98 -5.61
N ALA A 258 4.06 7.75 -4.56
CA ALA A 258 2.88 8.60 -4.50
C ALA A 258 2.84 9.64 -5.64
N SER A 259 3.96 10.29 -5.95
CA SER A 259 4.08 11.24 -7.06
C SER A 259 3.93 10.56 -8.43
N GLU A 260 4.45 9.34 -8.62
CA GLU A 260 4.25 8.55 -9.84
C GLU A 260 2.76 8.26 -10.07
N VAL A 261 2.08 7.74 -9.05
CA VAL A 261 0.64 7.43 -9.13
C VAL A 261 -0.17 8.71 -9.34
N ALA A 262 0.16 9.80 -8.65
CA ALA A 262 -0.51 11.10 -8.85
C ALA A 262 -0.42 11.58 -10.31
N LYS A 263 0.76 11.46 -10.93
CA LYS A 263 0.94 11.78 -12.36
C LYS A 263 0.13 10.87 -13.26
N GLU A 264 0.11 9.55 -12.98
CA GLU A 264 -0.65 8.56 -13.73
C GLU A 264 -2.15 8.87 -13.74
N ILE A 265 -2.70 9.30 -12.60
CA ILE A 265 -4.13 9.67 -12.48
C ILE A 265 -4.41 11.14 -12.83
N LEU A 266 -3.44 11.85 -13.43
CA LEU A 266 -3.54 13.25 -13.85
C LEU A 266 -3.88 14.23 -12.72
N MET A 267 -3.50 13.90 -11.47
CA MET A 267 -3.67 14.81 -10.34
C MET A 267 -2.53 15.82 -10.31
N LYS A 268 -2.86 17.11 -10.17
CA LYS A 268 -1.83 18.16 -10.05
C LYS A 268 -1.06 17.96 -8.75
N ASP A 269 0.26 17.98 -8.86
CA ASP A 269 1.16 17.94 -7.72
C ASP A 269 1.17 19.32 -7.03
N GLU A 270 0.35 19.47 -5.99
CA GLU A 270 0.33 20.68 -5.17
C GLU A 270 1.56 20.79 -4.25
N THR A 271 2.42 19.77 -4.19
CA THR A 271 3.62 19.77 -3.33
C THR A 271 4.83 20.43 -3.97
N CYS A 272 4.78 20.79 -5.26
CA CYS A 272 5.91 21.37 -6.01
C CYS A 272 5.86 22.92 -6.13
N CYS A 273 4.88 23.59 -5.52
CA CYS A 273 4.78 25.05 -5.56
C CYS A 273 4.52 25.63 -4.16
N LYS A 274 5.54 25.68 -3.31
CA LYS A 274 5.79 26.76 -2.34
C LYS A 274 7.28 26.93 -2.12
#